data_AF-A0A9P9T3D7-F1
#
_entry.id   AF-A0A9P9T3D7-F1
#
_cell.length_a   1.000
_cell.length_b   1.000
_cell.length_c   1.000
_cell.angle_alpha   90.00
_cell.angle_beta   90.00
_cell.angle_gamma   90.00
#
_symmetry.space_group_name_H-M   'P 1'
#
loop_
_entity.id
_entity.type
_entity.pdbx_description
1 polymer ?
#
loop_
_entity_poly.entity_id
_entity_poly.type
_entity_poly.pdbx_seq_one_letter_code
_entity_poly.pdbx_strand_id
1 'polypeptide(L)'
;MFQKAVAPITERLSKQLGHMPEYTTLFIPSIFDYNVRDAAASAVFGDYFDRAVRPGWTREATCPGFGFLEGKNLGRKPEECVDGGPVNVILVFEYENDYLYAWLMEVEFELQTYPVILKEICKECGESFQEEIDEEAYKKRVNTFLHNFINDQVMRTHQRDSLRAIIISGEATTPAITSLGVMAKQAVGTETVKIMTDIDPPEVVAHGAAVWARLTQQIPQVFMPDAGNGISPLGHDEL
;
A
#
# COMPACT_ATOMS: atom_id res chain seq x y z
N MET A 1 -7.54 -11.78 20.25
CA MET A 1 -7.34 -12.58 19.02
C MET A 1 -5.93 -12.37 18.48
N PHE A 2 -5.51 -11.13 18.21
CA PHE A 2 -4.18 -10.79 17.70
C PHE A 2 -3.00 -11.31 18.54
N GLN A 3 -3.02 -11.18 19.87
CA GLN A 3 -1.97 -11.75 20.73
C GLN A 3 -1.76 -13.25 20.52
N LYS A 4 -2.85 -14.02 20.28
CA LYS A 4 -2.76 -15.46 19.99
C LYS A 4 -2.18 -15.73 18.60
N ALA A 5 -2.39 -14.83 17.64
CA ALA A 5 -1.84 -14.95 16.29
C ALA A 5 -0.34 -14.60 16.25
N VAL A 6 0.09 -13.62 17.05
CA VAL A 6 1.47 -13.12 17.08
C VAL A 6 2.38 -13.99 17.96
N ALA A 7 1.85 -14.56 19.05
CA ALA A 7 2.65 -15.34 20.00
C ALA A 7 3.49 -16.48 19.38
N PRO A 8 2.97 -17.32 18.45
CA PRO A 8 3.79 -18.35 17.81
C PRO A 8 4.94 -17.78 16.97
N ILE A 9 4.72 -16.63 16.32
CA ILE A 9 5.74 -15.93 15.53
C ILE A 9 6.82 -15.38 16.46
N THR A 10 6.42 -14.73 17.56
CA THR A 10 7.34 -14.20 18.58
C THR A 10 8.15 -15.31 19.22
N GLU A 11 7.55 -16.44 19.57
CA GLU A 11 8.27 -17.58 20.15
C GLU A 11 9.30 -18.14 19.17
N ARG A 12 8.92 -18.33 17.90
CA ARG A 12 9.81 -18.81 16.85
C ARG A 12 10.99 -17.86 16.64
N LEU A 13 10.73 -16.56 16.49
CA LEU A 13 11.76 -15.55 16.32
C LEU A 13 12.68 -15.45 17.54
N SER A 14 12.13 -15.54 18.76
CA SER A 14 12.93 -15.50 19.99
C SER A 14 13.93 -16.65 20.05
N LYS A 15 13.51 -17.86 19.65
CA LYS A 15 14.40 -19.03 19.57
C LYS A 15 15.50 -18.85 18.52
N GLN A 16 15.20 -18.19 17.40
CA GLN A 16 16.15 -17.95 16.32
C GLN A 16 17.16 -16.84 16.65
N LEU A 17 16.70 -15.76 17.28
CA LEU A 17 17.52 -14.58 17.60
C LEU A 17 18.27 -14.71 18.92
N GLY A 18 17.83 -15.60 19.81
CA GLY A 18 18.39 -15.73 21.16
C GLY A 18 17.93 -14.64 22.13
N HIS A 19 17.02 -13.76 21.72
CA HIS A 19 16.40 -12.72 22.54
C HIS A 19 14.97 -12.45 22.06
N MET A 20 14.16 -11.79 22.89
CA MET A 20 12.81 -11.35 22.52
C MET A 20 12.90 -10.35 21.35
N PRO A 21 12.16 -10.54 20.23
CA PRO A 21 12.17 -9.58 19.13
C PRO A 21 11.48 -8.28 19.54
N GLU A 22 11.98 -7.17 19.02
CA GLU A 22 11.31 -5.89 19.10
C GLU A 22 10.62 -5.58 17.76
N TYR A 23 9.31 -5.38 17.81
CA TYR A 23 8.52 -4.98 16.66
C TYR A 23 8.42 -3.45 16.61
N THR A 24 8.70 -2.86 15.46
CA THR A 24 8.59 -1.41 15.23
C THR A 24 7.50 -1.06 14.21
N THR A 25 7.04 -2.01 13.40
CA THR A 25 5.98 -1.77 12.42
C THR A 25 4.98 -2.91 12.39
N LEU A 26 3.74 -2.57 12.07
CA LEU A 26 2.62 -3.49 11.93
C LEU A 26 1.70 -2.96 10.84
N PHE A 27 1.51 -3.73 9.78
CA PHE A 27 0.56 -3.40 8.73
C PHE A 27 -0.50 -4.50 8.66
N ILE A 28 -1.76 -4.10 8.67
CA ILE A 28 -2.90 -5.03 8.56
C ILE A 28 -3.65 -4.80 7.24
N PRO A 29 -4.41 -5.79 6.74
CA PRO A 29 -5.21 -5.62 5.52
C PRO A 29 -6.07 -4.36 5.52
N SER A 30 -6.04 -3.61 4.40
CA SER A 30 -6.75 -2.34 4.26
C SER A 30 -8.28 -2.44 4.36
N ILE A 31 -8.84 -3.64 4.25
CA ILE A 31 -10.29 -3.87 4.44
C ILE A 31 -10.71 -3.71 5.91
N PHE A 32 -9.77 -3.80 6.85
CA PHE A 32 -10.06 -3.62 8.27
C PHE A 32 -10.12 -2.14 8.64
N ASP A 33 -11.06 -1.82 9.53
CA ASP A 33 -11.25 -0.46 10.03
C ASP A 33 -10.14 -0.05 11.02
N TYR A 34 -10.22 1.20 11.44
CA TYR A 34 -9.32 1.80 12.41
C TYR A 34 -9.33 1.08 13.78
N ASN A 35 -10.49 0.60 14.24
CA ASN A 35 -10.61 -0.08 15.54
C ASN A 35 -9.83 -1.40 15.54
N VAL A 36 -9.91 -2.15 14.45
CA VAL A 36 -9.17 -3.40 14.28
C VAL A 36 -7.67 -3.11 14.22
N ARG A 37 -7.27 -2.06 13.51
CA ARG A 37 -5.86 -1.61 13.45
C ARG A 37 -5.32 -1.28 14.82
N ASP A 38 -6.02 -0.47 15.59
CA ASP A 38 -5.59 -0.06 16.93
C ASP A 38 -5.58 -1.26 17.90
N ALA A 39 -6.57 -2.14 17.84
CA ALA A 39 -6.58 -3.37 18.63
C ALA A 39 -5.40 -4.30 18.28
N ALA A 40 -5.01 -4.37 17.01
CA ALA A 40 -3.83 -5.12 16.57
C ALA A 40 -2.54 -4.45 17.04
N ALA A 41 -2.43 -3.13 16.94
CA ALA A 41 -1.29 -2.34 17.40
C ALA A 41 -1.07 -2.51 18.90
N SER A 42 -2.10 -2.36 19.73
CA SER A 42 -2.00 -2.58 21.18
C SER A 42 -1.61 -4.02 21.52
N ALA A 43 -2.06 -4.99 20.72
CA ALA A 43 -1.71 -6.40 20.93
C ALA A 43 -0.24 -6.71 20.61
N VAL A 44 0.36 -6.04 19.61
CA VAL A 44 1.74 -6.27 19.17
C VAL A 44 2.73 -5.41 19.94
N PHE A 45 2.43 -4.14 20.13
CA PHE A 45 3.37 -3.18 20.70
C PHE A 45 3.18 -2.92 22.20
N GLY A 46 2.02 -3.29 22.76
CA GLY A 46 1.66 -2.96 24.15
C GLY A 46 1.23 -1.51 24.30
N ASP A 47 1.71 -0.82 25.33
CA ASP A 47 1.60 0.63 25.44
C ASP A 47 2.65 1.27 24.53
N TYR A 48 2.21 1.75 23.38
CA TYR A 48 3.09 2.20 22.30
C TYR A 48 3.10 3.72 22.10
N PHE A 49 2.43 4.47 22.98
CA PHE A 49 2.42 5.92 22.91
C PHE A 49 3.80 6.54 23.19
N ASP A 50 4.65 5.85 23.94
CA ASP A 50 6.02 6.28 24.26
C ASP A 50 7.09 5.64 23.35
N ARG A 51 6.68 4.99 22.25
CA ARG A 51 7.58 4.23 21.38
C ARG A 51 7.46 4.72 19.95
N ALA A 52 8.60 4.79 19.27
CA ALA A 52 8.62 4.96 17.82
C ALA A 52 8.12 3.66 17.17
N VAL A 53 6.83 3.64 16.82
CA VAL A 53 6.20 2.52 16.12
C VAL A 53 5.35 3.03 14.96
N ARG A 54 5.14 2.18 13.96
CA ARG A 54 4.24 2.48 12.84
C ARG A 54 3.20 1.37 12.67
N PRO A 55 2.03 1.50 13.33
CA PRO A 55 0.84 0.79 12.90
C PRO A 55 0.30 1.43 11.61
N GLY A 56 -0.17 0.60 10.68
CA GLY A 56 -0.72 1.06 9.41
C GLY A 56 -1.54 0.00 8.70
N TRP A 57 -1.95 0.32 7.48
CA TRP A 57 -2.62 -0.61 6.58
C TRP A 57 -1.68 -1.08 5.47
N THR A 58 -1.92 -2.27 4.92
CA THR A 58 -1.12 -2.87 3.84
C THR A 58 -0.85 -1.90 2.69
N ARG A 59 -1.83 -1.09 2.29
CA ARG A 59 -1.69 -0.05 1.25
C ARG A 59 -0.56 0.95 1.52
N GLU A 60 -0.32 1.31 2.78
CA GLU A 60 0.70 2.30 3.16
C GLU A 60 2.12 1.71 3.12
N ALA A 61 2.23 0.38 3.05
CA ALA A 61 3.47 -0.36 2.95
C ALA A 61 3.77 -0.81 1.50
N THR A 62 2.92 -0.52 0.51
CA THR A 62 3.18 -0.98 -0.87
C THR A 62 4.22 -0.13 -1.61
N CYS A 63 4.19 1.19 -1.42
CA CYS A 63 5.06 2.15 -2.10
C CYS A 63 6.54 2.19 -1.62
N PRO A 64 6.85 2.13 -0.31
CA PRO A 64 8.22 2.36 0.19
C PRO A 64 9.28 1.41 -0.38
N GLY A 65 8.90 0.18 -0.72
CA GLY A 65 9.81 -0.81 -1.30
C GLY A 65 10.41 -0.37 -2.65
N PHE A 66 9.75 0.55 -3.36
CA PHE A 66 10.15 0.99 -4.69
C PHE A 66 10.89 2.34 -4.72
N GLY A 67 11.05 3.01 -3.57
CA GLY A 67 11.89 4.19 -3.43
C GLY A 67 11.39 5.46 -4.14
N PHE A 68 10.07 5.63 -4.24
CA PHE A 68 9.49 6.80 -4.91
C PHE A 68 9.79 8.12 -4.20
N LEU A 69 9.94 8.13 -2.87
CA LEU A 69 10.27 9.33 -2.10
C LEU A 69 11.70 9.82 -2.35
N GLU A 70 12.58 8.94 -2.83
CA GLU A 70 13.91 9.29 -3.32
C GLU A 70 13.91 9.65 -4.82
N GLY A 71 12.73 9.82 -5.42
CA GLY A 71 12.53 10.11 -6.83
C GLY A 71 12.80 8.91 -7.76
N LYS A 72 13.06 7.72 -7.22
CA LYS A 72 13.32 6.52 -8.03
C LYS A 72 12.02 6.00 -8.63
N ASN A 73 12.12 5.33 -9.78
CA ASN A 73 10.98 4.72 -10.47
C ASN A 73 9.85 5.67 -10.87
N LEU A 74 9.99 6.98 -10.65
CA LEU A 74 9.05 7.98 -11.14
C LEU A 74 9.28 8.34 -12.60
N GLY A 75 10.41 7.96 -13.21
CA GLY A 75 10.72 8.34 -14.61
C GLY A 75 10.82 9.86 -14.81
N ARG A 76 11.16 10.59 -13.74
CA ARG A 76 11.40 12.03 -13.74
C ARG A 76 12.85 12.33 -13.37
N LYS A 77 13.30 13.55 -13.65
CA LYS A 77 14.62 13.99 -13.20
C LYS A 77 14.57 14.29 -11.70
N PRO A 78 15.70 14.16 -10.98
CA PRO A 78 15.75 14.44 -9.54
C PRO A 78 15.23 15.83 -9.16
N GLU A 79 15.51 16.86 -9.96
CA GLU A 79 15.04 18.22 -9.74
C GLU A 79 13.51 18.41 -9.87
N GLU A 80 12.82 17.45 -10.48
CA GLU A 80 11.36 17.43 -10.62
C GLU A 80 10.66 16.62 -9.50
N CYS A 81 11.44 15.91 -8.67
CA CYS A 81 10.96 15.05 -7.59
C CYS A 81 10.91 15.83 -6.27
N VAL A 82 10.07 16.87 -6.24
CA VAL A 82 9.84 17.78 -5.10
C VAL A 82 8.37 18.22 -5.11
N ASP A 83 7.82 18.69 -3.98
CA ASP A 83 6.38 19.04 -3.88
C ASP A 83 5.99 20.27 -4.71
N GLY A 84 6.96 21.14 -5.04
CA GLY A 84 6.76 22.22 -6.02
C GLY A 84 6.88 21.78 -7.49
N GLY A 85 7.15 20.49 -7.73
CA GLY A 85 7.33 19.91 -9.04
C GLY A 85 6.03 19.39 -9.65
N PRO A 86 6.11 18.64 -10.76
CA PRO A 86 4.95 17.98 -11.32
C PRO A 86 4.43 16.86 -10.40
N VAL A 87 3.11 16.79 -10.24
CA VAL A 87 2.43 15.75 -9.43
C VAL A 87 2.83 14.34 -9.87
N ASN A 88 3.02 13.48 -8.88
CA ASN A 88 3.37 12.08 -9.03
C ASN A 88 2.35 11.21 -8.30
N VAL A 89 1.54 10.48 -9.05
CA VAL A 89 0.56 9.56 -8.49
C VAL A 89 0.86 8.11 -8.87
N ILE A 90 0.58 7.22 -7.93
CA ILE A 90 0.82 5.77 -7.99
C ILE A 90 -0.55 5.08 -7.88
N LEU A 91 -0.83 4.16 -8.81
CA LEU A 91 -1.96 3.25 -8.70
C LEU A 91 -1.51 2.02 -7.94
N VAL A 92 -2.21 1.70 -6.85
CA VAL A 92 -1.95 0.50 -6.06
C VAL A 92 -3.20 -0.38 -6.11
N PHE A 93 -3.00 -1.65 -6.47
CA PHE A 93 -4.03 -2.68 -6.43
C PHE A 93 -3.69 -3.71 -5.35
N GLU A 94 -4.59 -3.91 -4.40
CA GLU A 94 -4.56 -5.03 -3.46
C GLU A 94 -5.50 -6.11 -4.00
N TYR A 95 -4.94 -7.13 -4.61
CA TYR A 95 -5.67 -8.21 -5.27
C TYR A 95 -5.65 -9.46 -4.42
N GLU A 96 -6.73 -9.67 -3.70
CA GLU A 96 -6.95 -10.81 -2.82
C GLU A 96 -7.94 -11.80 -3.45
N ASN A 97 -8.08 -12.97 -2.83
CA ASN A 97 -9.07 -13.97 -3.23
C ASN A 97 -10.49 -13.39 -3.27
N ASP A 98 -10.88 -12.64 -2.24
CA ASP A 98 -12.27 -12.18 -2.07
C ASP A 98 -12.56 -10.78 -2.64
N TYR A 99 -11.53 -10.01 -3.01
CA TYR A 99 -11.72 -8.65 -3.50
C TYR A 99 -10.52 -8.11 -4.29
N LEU A 100 -10.80 -7.07 -5.08
CA LEU A 100 -9.81 -6.17 -5.63
C LEU A 100 -10.01 -4.77 -5.07
N TYR A 101 -9.00 -4.25 -4.38
CA TYR A 101 -8.99 -2.87 -3.89
C TYR A 101 -8.09 -2.02 -4.80
N ALA A 102 -8.60 -0.89 -5.28
CA ALA A 102 -7.85 0.11 -6.03
C ALA A 102 -7.62 1.37 -5.19
N TRP A 103 -6.39 1.86 -5.20
CA TRP A 103 -5.96 3.06 -4.51
C TRP A 103 -5.21 3.97 -5.49
N LEU A 104 -5.50 5.26 -5.43
CA LEU A 104 -4.65 6.30 -6.01
C LEU A 104 -3.91 6.97 -4.86
N MET A 105 -2.59 6.90 -4.89
CA MET A 105 -1.73 7.49 -3.87
C MET A 105 -0.84 8.56 -4.50
N GLU A 106 -0.69 9.71 -3.85
CA GLU A 106 0.25 10.75 -4.28
C GLU A 106 1.61 10.53 -3.60
N VAL A 107 2.69 11.03 -4.19
CA VAL A 107 4.01 11.05 -3.58
C VAL A 107 4.26 12.44 -3.03
N GLU A 108 4.29 12.58 -1.71
CA GLU A 108 4.56 13.84 -1.00
C GLU A 108 5.99 13.79 -0.43
N PHE A 109 6.91 14.50 -1.06
CA PHE A 109 8.35 14.48 -0.77
C PHE A 109 8.70 15.20 0.53
N GLU A 110 8.11 16.37 0.83
CA GLU A 110 8.41 17.10 2.07
C GLU A 110 7.83 16.36 3.28
N LEU A 111 6.62 15.81 3.14
CA LEU A 111 5.96 15.04 4.20
C LEU A 111 6.45 13.58 4.28
N GLN A 112 7.27 13.13 3.32
CA GLN A 112 7.81 11.77 3.26
C GLN A 112 6.71 10.70 3.38
N THR A 113 5.60 10.89 2.67
CA THR A 113 4.40 10.06 2.80
C THR A 113 3.71 9.83 1.46
N TYR A 114 2.69 8.97 1.50
CA TYR A 114 1.89 8.60 0.35
C TYR A 114 0.40 8.78 0.69
N PRO A 115 -0.15 10.01 0.66
CA PRO A 115 -1.55 10.20 1.01
C PRO A 115 -2.45 9.50 -0.02
N VAL A 116 -3.55 8.93 0.47
CA VAL A 116 -4.58 8.33 -0.39
C VAL A 116 -5.46 9.44 -0.93
N ILE A 117 -5.54 9.54 -2.26
CA ILE A 117 -6.34 10.56 -2.94
C ILE A 117 -7.71 10.00 -3.35
N LEU A 118 -7.73 8.76 -3.83
CA LEU A 118 -8.95 8.05 -4.23
C LEU A 118 -8.83 6.57 -3.83
N LYS A 119 -9.97 5.95 -3.53
CA LYS A 119 -10.05 4.53 -3.19
C LYS A 119 -11.37 3.94 -3.64
N GLU A 120 -11.33 2.70 -4.14
CA GLU A 120 -12.53 1.94 -4.49
C GLU A 120 -12.28 0.44 -4.32
N ILE A 121 -13.30 -0.29 -3.86
CA ILE A 121 -13.22 -1.75 -3.66
C ILE A 121 -14.27 -2.45 -4.53
N CYS A 122 -13.84 -3.51 -5.24
CA CYS A 122 -14.70 -4.42 -5.97
C CYS A 122 -14.60 -5.83 -5.39
N LYS A 123 -15.63 -6.25 -4.65
CA LYS A 123 -15.71 -7.62 -4.09
C LYS A 123 -15.92 -8.68 -5.18
N GLU A 124 -16.66 -8.32 -6.23
CA GLU A 124 -16.90 -9.20 -7.39
C GLU A 124 -15.71 -9.27 -8.36
N CYS A 125 -14.58 -8.66 -8.00
CA CYS A 125 -13.34 -8.65 -8.75
C CYS A 125 -12.22 -9.38 -8.00
N GLY A 126 -12.53 -10.10 -6.90
CA GLY A 126 -11.60 -11.01 -6.25
C GLY A 126 -11.35 -12.26 -7.09
N GLU A 127 -10.17 -12.85 -6.94
CA GLU A 127 -9.77 -14.01 -7.76
C GLU A 127 -10.74 -15.20 -7.63
N SER A 128 -11.27 -15.48 -6.44
CA SER A 128 -12.20 -16.60 -6.23
C SER A 128 -13.50 -16.41 -7.01
N PHE A 129 -13.88 -15.17 -7.30
CA PHE A 129 -15.08 -14.88 -8.09
C PHE A 129 -14.94 -15.34 -9.54
N GLN A 130 -13.72 -15.53 -10.04
CA GLN A 130 -13.47 -16.14 -11.35
C GLN A 130 -14.00 -17.58 -11.41
N GLU A 131 -14.05 -18.30 -10.28
CA GLU A 131 -14.59 -19.67 -10.22
C GLU A 131 -16.13 -19.70 -10.26
N GLU A 132 -16.79 -18.59 -9.92
CA GLU A 132 -18.25 -18.50 -9.83
C GLU A 132 -18.93 -18.14 -11.16
N ILE A 133 -18.19 -17.52 -12.09
CA ILE A 133 -18.71 -17.03 -13.36
C ILE A 133 -17.80 -17.42 -14.54
N ASP A 134 -18.30 -17.21 -15.76
CA ASP A 134 -17.50 -17.35 -16.98
C ASP A 134 -16.28 -16.41 -16.98
N GLU A 135 -15.15 -16.90 -17.49
CA GLU A 135 -13.87 -16.17 -17.55
C GLU A 135 -13.99 -14.83 -18.29
N GLU A 136 -14.76 -14.78 -19.38
CA GLU A 136 -14.94 -13.55 -20.16
C GLU A 136 -15.84 -12.54 -19.42
N ALA A 137 -16.88 -13.02 -18.74
CA ALA A 137 -17.70 -12.20 -17.85
C ALA A 137 -16.87 -11.63 -16.68
N TYR A 138 -15.96 -12.44 -16.11
CA TYR A 138 -15.04 -12.00 -15.06
C TYR A 138 -14.08 -10.92 -15.56
N LYS A 139 -13.37 -11.18 -16.66
CA LYS A 139 -12.49 -10.17 -17.29
C LYS A 139 -13.23 -8.89 -17.63
N LYS A 140 -14.45 -8.99 -18.14
CA LYS A 140 -15.28 -7.81 -18.43
C LYS A 140 -15.60 -7.03 -17.15
N ARG A 141 -15.84 -7.71 -16.03
CA ARG A 141 -16.10 -7.07 -14.73
C ARG A 141 -14.89 -6.31 -14.23
N VAL A 142 -13.73 -6.97 -14.19
CA VAL A 142 -12.46 -6.34 -13.78
C VAL A 142 -12.14 -5.15 -14.69
N ASN A 143 -12.24 -5.30 -16.01
CA ASN A 143 -12.03 -4.20 -16.96
C ASN A 143 -13.00 -3.03 -16.74
N THR A 144 -14.28 -3.32 -16.46
CA THR A 144 -15.28 -2.28 -16.18
C THR A 144 -14.92 -1.52 -14.91
N PHE A 145 -14.56 -2.24 -13.85
CA PHE A 145 -14.11 -1.64 -12.59
C PHE A 145 -12.88 -0.75 -12.79
N LEU A 146 -11.85 -1.27 -13.46
CA LEU A 146 -10.62 -0.51 -13.75
C LEU A 146 -10.89 0.73 -14.60
N HIS A 147 -11.71 0.61 -15.65
CA HIS A 147 -12.06 1.75 -16.48
C HIS A 147 -12.83 2.82 -15.71
N ASN A 148 -13.81 2.43 -14.88
CA ASN A 148 -14.57 3.38 -14.07
C ASN A 148 -13.66 4.08 -13.06
N PHE A 149 -12.83 3.34 -12.33
CA PHE A 149 -11.91 3.94 -11.36
C PHE A 149 -10.90 4.86 -12.05
N ILE A 150 -10.21 4.38 -13.08
CA ILE A 150 -9.15 5.14 -13.75
C ILE A 150 -9.71 6.30 -14.58
N ASN A 151 -10.62 6.03 -15.52
CA ASN A 151 -11.08 7.09 -16.44
C ASN A 151 -12.13 8.01 -15.81
N ASP A 152 -13.03 7.49 -14.99
CA ASP A 152 -14.13 8.30 -14.46
C ASP A 152 -13.80 8.95 -13.12
N GLN A 153 -12.76 8.53 -12.41
CA GLN A 153 -12.38 9.15 -11.13
C GLN A 153 -10.97 9.73 -11.18
N VAL A 154 -9.96 8.93 -11.48
CA VAL A 154 -8.55 9.40 -11.52
C VAL A 154 -8.36 10.47 -12.59
N MET A 155 -8.80 10.23 -13.83
CA MET A 155 -8.61 11.19 -14.94
C MET A 155 -9.48 12.44 -14.86
N ARG A 156 -10.45 12.50 -13.93
CA ARG A 156 -11.19 13.74 -13.66
C ARG A 156 -10.40 14.73 -12.82
N THR A 157 -9.45 14.22 -12.03
CA THR A 157 -8.70 15.00 -11.04
C THR A 157 -7.23 15.15 -11.41
N HIS A 158 -6.68 14.20 -12.16
CA HIS A 158 -5.26 14.16 -12.51
C HIS A 158 -5.06 14.01 -14.02
N GLN A 159 -3.96 14.57 -14.52
CA GLN A 159 -3.54 14.32 -15.90
C GLN A 159 -2.98 12.90 -16.02
N ARG A 160 -3.16 12.25 -17.18
CA ARG A 160 -2.62 10.91 -17.45
C ARG A 160 -1.11 10.84 -17.19
N ASP A 161 -0.37 11.89 -17.51
CA ASP A 161 1.09 11.96 -17.36
C ASP A 161 1.57 12.08 -15.90
N SER A 162 0.65 12.38 -14.97
CA SER A 162 0.92 12.35 -13.53
C SER A 162 1.01 10.92 -12.98
N LEU A 163 0.38 9.93 -13.64
CA LEU A 163 0.51 8.51 -13.28
C LEU A 163 1.90 7.99 -13.64
N ARG A 164 2.65 7.58 -12.62
CA ARG A 164 4.04 7.16 -12.79
C ARG A 164 4.21 5.66 -12.66
N ALA A 165 3.44 5.03 -11.77
CA ALA A 165 3.56 3.60 -11.55
C ALA A 165 2.21 2.93 -11.23
N ILE A 166 2.17 1.63 -11.52
CA ILE A 166 1.15 0.68 -11.09
C ILE A 166 1.85 -0.36 -10.20
N ILE A 167 1.35 -0.56 -8.99
CA ILE A 167 1.75 -1.63 -8.08
C ILE A 167 0.58 -2.59 -7.93
N ILE A 168 0.87 -3.88 -7.96
CA ILE A 168 -0.08 -4.92 -7.57
C ILE A 168 0.54 -5.68 -6.40
N SER A 169 -0.27 -5.88 -5.37
CA SER A 169 0.07 -6.61 -4.15
C SER A 169 -1.10 -7.53 -3.77
N GLY A 170 -0.87 -8.49 -2.89
CA GLY A 170 -1.90 -9.41 -2.39
C GLY A 170 -1.62 -10.86 -2.74
N GLU A 171 -2.55 -11.73 -2.38
CA GLU A 171 -2.38 -13.19 -2.44
C GLU A 171 -2.89 -13.84 -3.74
N ALA A 172 -3.45 -13.05 -4.67
CA ALA A 172 -3.93 -13.59 -5.95
C ALA A 172 -2.82 -14.30 -6.74
N THR A 173 -3.17 -15.27 -7.57
CA THR A 173 -2.17 -16.05 -8.32
C THR A 173 -1.40 -15.19 -9.33
N THR A 174 -0.15 -15.58 -9.63
CA THR A 174 0.71 -14.87 -10.58
C THR A 174 0.05 -14.64 -11.96
N PRO A 175 -0.68 -15.60 -12.57
CA PRO A 175 -1.41 -15.35 -13.80
C PRO A 175 -2.49 -14.26 -13.67
N ALA A 176 -3.26 -14.27 -12.58
CA ALA A 176 -4.29 -13.30 -12.32
C ALA A 176 -3.69 -11.89 -12.15
N ILE A 177 -2.60 -11.77 -11.38
CA ILE A 177 -1.88 -10.51 -11.19
C ILE A 177 -1.29 -9.99 -12.51
N THR A 178 -0.70 -10.88 -13.31
CA THR A 178 -0.16 -10.49 -14.63
C THR A 178 -1.27 -9.96 -15.53
N SER A 179 -2.43 -10.63 -15.55
CA SER A 179 -3.60 -10.19 -16.31
C SER A 179 -4.12 -8.83 -15.82
N LEU A 180 -4.23 -8.65 -14.51
CA LEU A 180 -4.63 -7.38 -13.90
C LEU A 180 -3.67 -6.24 -14.30
N GLY A 181 -2.36 -6.47 -14.27
CA GLY A 181 -1.36 -5.47 -14.67
C GLY A 181 -1.50 -5.04 -16.12
N VAL A 182 -1.76 -5.98 -17.03
CA VAL A 182 -2.03 -5.68 -18.45
C VAL A 182 -3.30 -4.85 -18.60
N MET A 183 -4.40 -5.27 -17.97
CA MET A 183 -5.68 -4.55 -18.02
C MET A 183 -5.57 -3.13 -17.44
N ALA A 184 -4.89 -2.98 -16.30
CA ALA A 184 -4.67 -1.69 -15.67
C ALA A 184 -3.81 -0.76 -16.56
N LYS A 185 -2.70 -1.26 -17.12
CA LYS A 185 -1.86 -0.46 -18.04
C LYS A 185 -2.64 -0.03 -19.29
N GLN A 186 -3.46 -0.92 -19.85
CA GLN A 186 -4.34 -0.59 -20.98
C GLN A 186 -5.37 0.49 -20.61
N ALA A 187 -5.99 0.39 -19.42
CA ALA A 187 -6.96 1.37 -18.95
C ALA A 187 -6.33 2.76 -18.73
N VAL A 188 -5.10 2.82 -18.20
CA VAL A 188 -4.32 4.07 -18.05
C VAL A 188 -3.99 4.69 -19.41
N GLY A 189 -3.65 3.88 -20.41
CA GLY A 189 -3.50 4.31 -21.80
C GLY A 189 -2.37 5.32 -22.07
N THR A 190 -1.27 5.23 -21.31
CA THR A 190 -0.02 5.95 -21.58
C THR A 190 1.19 5.02 -21.40
N GLU A 191 2.28 5.28 -22.12
CA GLU A 191 3.53 4.53 -22.01
C GLU A 191 4.41 5.00 -20.85
N THR A 192 4.10 6.15 -20.24
CA THR A 192 4.89 6.72 -19.13
C THR A 192 4.73 5.94 -17.83
N VAL A 193 3.63 5.21 -17.67
CA VAL A 193 3.34 4.42 -16.47
C VAL A 193 4.10 3.08 -16.50
N LYS A 194 4.86 2.80 -15.43
CA LYS A 194 5.55 1.52 -15.25
C LYS A 194 4.75 0.59 -14.34
N ILE A 195 4.58 -0.66 -14.74
CA ILE A 195 4.13 -1.71 -13.81
C ILE A 195 5.35 -2.15 -12.98
N MET A 196 5.26 -2.00 -11.67
CA MET A 196 6.33 -2.37 -10.75
C MET A 196 6.32 -3.89 -10.56
N THR A 197 7.43 -4.52 -10.93
CA THR A 197 7.61 -5.99 -10.92
C THR A 197 8.93 -6.38 -10.26
N ASP A 198 9.64 -5.42 -9.66
CA ASP A 198 10.93 -5.64 -9.00
C ASP A 198 10.80 -6.39 -7.66
N ILE A 199 9.58 -6.50 -7.13
CA ILE A 199 9.24 -7.23 -5.90
C ILE A 199 8.03 -8.10 -6.23
N ASP A 200 8.05 -9.38 -5.80
CA ASP A 200 6.93 -10.29 -6.02
C ASP A 200 5.67 -9.75 -5.32
N PRO A 201 4.50 -9.75 -5.98
CA PRO A 201 3.28 -9.13 -5.43
C PRO A 201 2.88 -9.55 -4.00
N PRO A 202 2.99 -10.84 -3.60
CA PRO A 202 2.72 -11.25 -2.21
C PRO A 202 3.73 -10.69 -1.20
N GLU A 203 4.92 -10.30 -1.64
CA GLU A 203 6.01 -9.81 -0.80
C GLU A 203 6.09 -8.28 -0.73
N VAL A 204 5.39 -7.56 -1.62
CA VAL A 204 5.40 -6.08 -1.72
C VAL A 204 5.16 -5.42 -0.36
N VAL A 205 4.10 -5.83 0.35
CA VAL A 205 3.75 -5.28 1.66
C VAL A 205 4.85 -5.56 2.69
N ALA A 206 5.37 -6.80 2.73
CA ALA A 206 6.41 -7.18 3.68
C ALA A 206 7.71 -6.40 3.45
N HIS A 207 8.08 -6.19 2.17
CA HIS A 207 9.24 -5.39 1.80
C HIS A 207 9.11 -3.93 2.23
N GLY A 208 7.98 -3.26 1.93
CA GLY A 208 7.79 -1.88 2.35
C GLY A 208 7.60 -1.74 3.87
N ALA A 209 7.01 -2.75 4.54
CA ALA A 209 6.95 -2.79 6.00
C ALA A 209 8.36 -2.85 6.63
N ALA A 210 9.29 -3.58 6.02
CA ALA A 210 10.69 -3.63 6.43
C ALA A 210 11.45 -2.32 6.14
N VAL A 211 11.12 -1.60 5.06
CA VAL A 211 11.63 -0.24 4.81
C VAL A 211 11.15 0.69 5.92
N TRP A 212 9.86 0.69 6.24
CA TRP A 212 9.31 1.47 7.34
C TRP A 212 9.97 1.12 8.68
N ALA A 213 10.20 -0.16 8.96
CA ALA A 213 10.84 -0.58 10.21
C ALA A 213 12.26 0.00 10.37
N ARG A 214 13.02 0.05 9.28
CA ARG A 214 14.34 0.68 9.27
C ARG A 214 14.23 2.20 9.47
N LEU A 215 13.30 2.86 8.81
CA LEU A 215 13.08 4.31 8.96
C LEU A 215 12.68 4.67 10.40
N THR A 216 11.79 3.89 11.02
CA THR A 216 11.38 4.07 12.41
C THR A 216 12.54 3.94 13.39
N GLN A 217 13.55 3.10 13.09
CA GLN A 217 14.76 3.01 13.91
C GLN A 217 15.78 4.12 13.62
N GLN A 218 15.87 4.58 12.37
CA GLN A 218 16.83 5.61 11.96
C GLN A 218 16.40 7.03 12.37
N ILE A 219 15.10 7.30 12.36
CA ILE A 219 14.52 8.63 12.57
C ILE A 219 13.30 8.52 13.52
N PRO A 220 13.47 7.98 14.74
CA PRO A 220 12.37 7.65 15.64
C PRO A 220 11.46 8.84 15.98
N GLN A 221 12.00 10.06 16.01
CA GLN A 221 11.26 11.29 16.29
C GLN A 221 10.13 11.59 15.31
N VAL A 222 10.17 11.07 14.08
CA VAL A 222 9.08 11.23 13.09
C VAL A 222 7.92 10.26 13.37
N PHE A 223 8.17 9.20 14.13
CA PHE A 223 7.21 8.13 14.40
C PHE A 223 6.79 8.06 15.87
N MET A 224 7.24 9.02 16.68
CA MET A 224 6.66 9.22 18.00
C MET A 224 5.31 9.91 17.83
N PRO A 225 4.25 9.44 18.51
CA PRO A 225 3.01 10.20 18.58
C PRO A 225 3.29 11.49 19.36
N ASP A 226 3.43 12.60 18.64
CA ASP A 226 3.75 13.89 19.25
C ASP A 226 2.73 14.25 20.34
N ALA A 227 3.21 14.51 21.54
CA ALA A 227 2.47 15.22 22.56
C ALA A 227 2.33 16.70 22.13
N GLY A 228 1.49 16.98 21.14
CA GLY A 228 0.93 18.32 20.91
C GLY A 228 1.24 19.06 19.61
N ASN A 229 1.91 18.47 18.61
CA ASN A 229 2.00 19.09 17.27
C ASN A 229 1.39 18.17 16.22
N GLY A 230 0.21 18.56 15.71
CA GLY A 230 -0.64 17.80 14.81
C GLY A 230 -0.11 17.64 13.39
N ILE A 231 1.17 17.28 13.20
CA ILE A 231 1.66 16.74 11.94
C ILE A 231 1.86 15.25 12.15
N SER A 232 0.74 14.53 12.17
CA SER A 232 0.81 13.10 11.96
C SER A 232 1.08 12.86 10.47
N PRO A 233 2.05 12.03 10.07
CA PRO A 233 2.16 11.54 8.69
C PRO A 233 0.96 10.66 8.31
N LEU A 234 0.09 10.34 9.28
CA LEU A 234 -1.22 9.75 9.06
C LEU A 234 -2.08 10.82 8.39
N GLY A 235 -2.29 10.64 7.09
CA GLY A 235 -3.30 11.40 6.37
C GLY A 235 -4.59 11.45 7.19
N HIS A 236 -5.13 12.66 7.33
CA HIS A 236 -6.46 12.88 7.88
C HIS A 236 -7.48 12.21 6.95
N ASP A 237 -7.71 10.91 7.14
CA ASP A 237 -8.93 10.23 6.69
C ASP A 237 -10.03 10.60 7.70
N GLU A 238 -10.46 11.87 7.70
CA GLU A 238 -11.72 12.28 8.33
C GLU A 238 -12.87 12.11 7.32
N LEU A 239 -13.76 11.17 7.68
CA LEU A 239 -15.17 11.00 7.26
C LEU A 239 -15.47 10.37 5.89
#